data_AF-A0A1V3XVQ0-F1
#
_entry.id   AF-A0A1V3XVQ0-F1
#
_cell.length_a   1.000
_cell.length_b   1.000
_cell.length_c   1.000
_cell.angle_alpha   90.00
_cell.angle_beta   90.00
_cell.angle_gamma   90.00
#
_symmetry.space_group_name_H-M   'P 1'
#
loop_
_entity.id
_entity.type
_entity.pdbx_description
1 polymer ?
#
loop_
_entity_poly.entity_id
_entity_poly.type
_entity_poly.pdbx_seq_one_letter_code
_entity_poly.pdbx_strand_id
1 'polypeptide(L)' 'MQTLQELDVNYMSGADNPWIPFTPLTDKVFLKYWKVDPVRGEIIVSMKFPGGLELPRTTTPAS' A
#
# COMPACT_ATOMS: atom_id res chain seq x y z
N MET A 1 -27.78 -10.95 -18.85
CA MET A 1 -26.95 -9.77 -19.14
C MET A 1 -25.67 -9.93 -18.35
N GLN A 2 -24.54 -10.16 -19.01
CA GLN A 2 -23.23 -10.16 -18.37
C GLN A 2 -22.84 -8.70 -18.16
N THR A 3 -22.76 -8.24 -16.92
CA THR A 3 -22.22 -6.92 -16.61
C THR A 3 -20.74 -6.95 -16.92
N LEU A 4 -20.34 -6.38 -18.07
CA LEU A 4 -18.93 -6.13 -18.34
C LEU A 4 -18.41 -5.22 -17.22
N GLN A 5 -17.38 -5.67 -16.51
CA GLN A 5 -16.71 -4.89 -15.49
C GLN A 5 -16.18 -3.63 -16.16
N GLU A 6 -16.76 -2.48 -15.82
CA GLU A 6 -16.25 -1.18 -16.25
C GLU A 6 -14.85 -1.02 -15.65
N LEU A 7 -13.84 -1.14 -16.49
CA LEU A 7 -12.45 -1.07 -16.09
C LEU A 7 -12.12 0.41 -15.84
N ASP A 8 -12.42 0.90 -14.64
CA ASP A 8 -12.09 2.26 -14.24
C ASP A 8 -10.56 2.37 -14.02
N VAL A 9 -9.89 3.04 -14.96
CA VAL A 9 -8.45 3.27 -14.90
C VAL A 9 -8.21 4.45 -13.97
N ASN A 10 -7.95 4.16 -12.70
CA ASN A 10 -7.64 5.19 -11.72
C ASN A 10 -6.16 5.59 -11.85
N TYR A 11 -5.92 6.85 -12.23
CA TYR A 11 -4.59 7.47 -12.23
C TYR A 11 -4.50 8.47 -11.07
N MET A 12 -3.47 8.31 -10.24
CA MET A 12 -3.13 9.25 -9.18
C MET A 12 -1.72 9.78 -9.39
N SER A 13 -1.59 11.10 -9.43
CA SER A 13 -0.27 11.75 -9.43
C SER A 13 0.44 11.49 -8.11
N GLY A 14 1.74 11.18 -8.18
CA GLY A 14 2.54 10.98 -6.98
C GLY A 14 2.74 12.24 -6.14
N ALA A 15 2.64 13.43 -6.74
CA ALA A 15 2.73 14.69 -5.99
C ALA A 15 1.47 14.93 -5.13
N ASP A 16 0.32 14.47 -5.63
CA ASP A 16 -0.99 14.71 -4.99
C ASP A 16 -1.31 13.66 -3.91
N ASN A 17 -0.53 12.57 -3.85
CA ASN A 17 -0.67 11.51 -2.86
C ASN A 17 0.34 11.67 -1.72
N PRO A 18 -0.11 11.91 -0.46
CA PRO A 18 0.79 12.18 0.65
C PRO A 18 1.58 10.95 1.09
N TRP A 19 2.70 11.19 1.75
CA TRP A 19 3.41 10.18 2.52
C TRP A 19 2.84 10.13 3.94
N ILE A 20 2.36 8.97 4.35
CA ILE A 20 1.75 8.75 5.66
C ILE A 20 2.73 7.93 6.53
N PRO A 21 3.05 8.33 7.76
CA PRO A 21 3.90 7.52 8.64
C PRO A 21 3.21 6.21 9.00
N PHE A 22 3.97 5.13 9.15
CA PHE A 22 3.44 3.79 9.44
C PHE A 22 3.06 3.60 10.92
N THR A 23 2.27 4.52 11.46
CA THR A 23 1.81 4.52 12.85
C THR A 23 0.72 3.48 13.09
N PRO A 24 0.63 2.88 14.29
CA PRO A 24 1.48 3.12 15.47
C PRO A 24 2.78 2.30 15.46
N LEU A 25 3.07 1.53 14.42
CA LEU A 25 4.21 0.61 14.39
C LEU A 25 5.55 1.35 14.34
N THR A 26 5.65 2.39 13.50
CA THR A 26 6.83 3.23 13.43
C THR A 26 6.54 4.57 12.75
N ASP A 27 7.24 5.61 13.20
CA ASP A 27 7.28 6.95 12.60
C ASP A 27 8.43 7.11 11.58
N LYS A 28 9.31 6.11 11.44
CA LYS A 28 10.49 6.14 10.56
C LYS A 28 10.20 5.64 9.15
N VAL A 29 9.13 4.87 8.98
CA VAL A 29 8.69 4.34 7.69
C VAL A 29 7.49 5.14 7.22
N PHE A 30 7.51 5.53 5.96
CA PHE A 30 6.41 6.23 5.32
C PHE A 30 5.83 5.37 4.20
N LEU A 31 4.51 5.33 4.14
CA LEU A 31 3.75 4.62 3.12
C LEU A 31 2.99 5.62 2.27
N LYS A 32 2.96 5.35 0.97
CA LYS A 32 2.11 6.03 0.01
C LYS A 32 1.16 5.00 -0.57
N TYR A 33 -0.14 5.16 -0.30
CA TYR A 33 -1.17 4.21 -0.69
C TYR A 33 -1.73 4.56 -2.06
N TRP A 34 -1.57 3.64 -3.02
CA TRP A 34 -2.11 3.81 -4.37
C TRP A 34 -3.46 3.13 -4.51
N LYS A 35 -3.59 1.94 -3.91
CA LYS A 35 -4.81 1.16 -3.94
C LYS A 35 -4.91 0.29 -2.70
N VAL A 36 -6.13 0.14 -2.20
CA VAL A 36 -6.48 -0.77 -1.12
C VAL A 36 -7.72 -1.54 -1.56
N ASP A 37 -7.59 -2.84 -1.78
CA ASP A 37 -8.70 -3.76 -2.04
C ASP A 37 -8.95 -4.61 -0.79
N PRO A 38 -9.91 -4.24 0.07
CA PRO A 38 -10.20 -4.97 1.30
C PRO A 38 -10.88 -6.32 1.05
N VAL A 39 -11.47 -6.55 -0.13
CA VAL A 39 -12.15 -7.80 -0.46
C VAL A 39 -11.12 -8.89 -0.76
N ARG A 40 -10.05 -8.52 -1.46
CA ARG A 40 -8.94 -9.43 -1.81
C ARG A 40 -7.79 -9.42 -0.79
N GLY A 41 -7.77 -8.44 0.11
CA GLY A 41 -6.64 -8.23 1.02
C GLY A 41 -5.39 -7.74 0.30
N GLU A 42 -5.55 -7.04 -0.83
CA GLU A 42 -4.44 -6.54 -1.65
C GLU A 42 -4.22 -5.05 -1.42
N ILE A 43 -2.94 -4.66 -1.32
CA ILE A 43 -2.54 -3.26 -1.25
C ILE A 43 -1.45 -2.96 -2.28
N ILE A 44 -1.55 -1.82 -2.93
CA ILE A 44 -0.50 -1.27 -3.78
C ILE A 44 0.07 -0.06 -3.06
N VAL A 45 1.32 -0.16 -2.61
CA VAL A 45 1.96 0.88 -1.80
C VAL A 45 3.40 1.14 -2.26
N SER A 46 3.83 2.38 -2.16
CA SER A 46 5.26 2.71 -2.15
C SER A 46 5.72 2.93 -0.72
N MET A 47 6.92 2.45 -0.39
CA MET A 47 7.47 2.53 0.96
C MET A 47 8.79 3.31 0.94
N LYS A 48 8.93 4.25 1.88
CA LYS A 48 10.16 5.00 2.14
C LYS A 48 10.64 4.67 3.54
N PHE A 49 11.88 4.23 3.66
CA PHE A 49 12.51 3.82 4.92
C PHE A 49 13.98 4.25 4.95
N PRO A 50 14.56 4.48 6.15
CA PRO A 50 15.98 4.77 6.29
C PRO A 50 16.83 3.52 5.99
N GLY A 51 18.05 3.72 5.48
CA GLY A 51 19.01 2.63 5.29
C GLY A 51 19.35 1.95 6.63
N GLY A 52 19.53 0.63 6.60
CA GLY A 52 19.82 -0.17 7.80
C GLY A 52 18.61 -0.47 8.69
N LEU A 53 17.39 -0.16 8.25
CA LEU A 53 16.18 -0.57 8.95
C LEU A 53 15.96 -2.08 8.81
N GLU A 54 15.89 -2.79 9.93
CA GLU A 54 15.38 -4.15 9.98
C GLU A 54 13.87 -4.12 10.18
N LEU A 55 13.14 -4.68 9.21
CA LEU A 55 11.70 -4.87 9.36
C LEU A 55 11.44 -6.05 10.29
N PRO A 56 10.42 -5.96 11.17
CA PRO A 56 10.05 -7.08 12.01
C PRO A 56 9.66 -8.28 11.14
N ARG A 57 10.05 -9.48 11.58
CA ARG A 57 9.68 -10.71 10.89
C ARG A 57 8.17 -10.89 10.96
N THR A 58 7.49 -10.69 9.85
CA THR A 58 6.07 -11.05 9.70
C THR A 58 5.99 -12.46 9.11
N THR A 59 5.36 -13.40 9.81
CA THR A 59 4.99 -14.68 9.21
C THR A 59 3.79 -14.45 8.31
N THR A 60 4.03 -14.18 7.03
CA THR A 60 2.97 -14.36 6.03
C THR A 60 2.72 -15.86 5.94
N PRO A 61 1.53 -16.37 6.29
CA PRO A 61 1.24 -17.78 6.02
C PRO A 61 1.33 -17.96 4.51
N ALA A 62 2.23 -18.82 4.06
CA ALA A 62 2.27 -19.24 2.68
C ALA A 62 0.93 -19.95 2.41
N SER A 63 0.16 -19.39 1.47
CA SER A 63 -1.06 -20.00 0.94
C SER A 63 -0.81 -21.41 0.42
#